data_AF-A0A2P4T730-F1
#
_entry.id   AF-A0A2P4T730-F1
#
_cell.length_a   1.000
_cell.length_b   1.000
_cell.length_c   1.000
_cell.angle_alpha   90.00
_cell.angle_beta   90.00
_cell.angle_gamma   90.00
#
_symmetry.space_group_name_H-M   'P 1'
#
loop_
_entity.id
_entity.type
_entity.pdbx_description
1 polymer ?
#
loop_
_entity_poly.entity_id
_entity_poly.type
_entity_poly.pdbx_seq_one_letter_code
_entity_poly.pdbx_strand_id
1 'polypeptide(L)'
;MYHEVKNGNVLTVNHVKNILRREYPHADVQSILGVHSEYDEGRKAGATFYKKTGLGPLPQALFNGVPFSKEEMNAAELEAVILQRIIDASGFFQKAVFMGLLNDHINAVDFLMDQNNVVSHINPSILGAERRYLHFRSTSVPFDVQDFSTFSFLDSQDKSAVISDSMKYLTKKDEDALYAVTVWIIADFDKPSGRQLLSNALKHLKTSSHIRIGVLNNPSSKIKEDNTAIARGILTAFLTQSNKSLKSFLIKLTKEETAKSLAAGTKIVKILLPGMNDDAFEKKYNTLGLDIIKTHQMFCQEVLKLLPGQMAVVSNGRILGPLGENEFQTEDFDLLERITYSTSAEKIKAVVKEMGVNTKSGSDLIMKIDALLSSLPKTEMRQDAELLREQHSVVKIEPQENEPFYDVIAIVDPLTREAQKMAHLLIVLKDIVNVKLRLFLSCRSKLSEVPLTSFYRFVLEPEIMYGINKHLPSEPVAKFLELPESPLLTLNMITPESWLVEAVNSSCDLDNIHLQDIKGTVETEYELEYILLEGHCFDVSTGQPPRGLQFTLGTKNNPVMVDTIVMANLGYFQLKANPGAWTLRLRKGRSEDIYRVFS
;
A
#
# COMPACT_ATOMS: atom_id res chain seq x y z
N MET A 1 4.68 -38.56 -23.35
CA MET A 1 5.79 -37.82 -22.71
C MET A 1 5.59 -37.65 -21.21
N TYR A 2 4.57 -36.91 -20.76
CA TYR A 2 4.36 -36.63 -19.32
C TYR A 2 4.01 -37.88 -18.49
N HIS A 3 3.42 -38.92 -19.09
CA HIS A 3 3.13 -40.20 -18.42
C HIS A 3 4.36 -41.02 -18.03
N GLU A 4 5.55 -40.73 -18.56
CA GLU A 4 6.80 -41.44 -18.22
C GLU A 4 7.53 -40.81 -17.04
N VAL A 5 7.06 -39.65 -16.56
CA VAL A 5 7.66 -38.91 -15.46
C VAL A 5 6.89 -39.26 -14.18
N LYS A 6 7.57 -39.79 -13.16
CA LYS A 6 6.96 -40.04 -11.83
C LYS A 6 6.44 -38.73 -11.25
N ASN A 7 5.30 -38.78 -10.55
CA ASN A 7 4.72 -37.62 -9.87
C ASN A 7 5.77 -36.92 -8.99
N GLY A 8 5.94 -35.60 -9.20
CA GLY A 8 6.94 -34.77 -8.51
C GLY A 8 8.29 -34.61 -9.23
N ASN A 9 8.57 -35.36 -10.29
CA ASN A 9 9.81 -35.20 -11.06
C ASN A 9 9.63 -34.18 -12.21
N VAL A 10 10.69 -33.42 -12.49
CA VAL A 10 10.73 -32.44 -13.60
C VAL A 10 11.08 -33.16 -14.90
N LEU A 11 10.49 -32.71 -16.00
CA LEU A 11 10.77 -33.24 -17.32
C LEU A 11 12.21 -32.89 -17.75
N THR A 12 13.01 -33.89 -18.10
CA THR A 12 14.41 -33.70 -18.50
C THR A 12 14.59 -33.82 -20.01
N VAL A 13 15.66 -33.23 -20.55
CA VAL A 13 16.04 -33.36 -21.96
C VAL A 13 16.23 -34.83 -22.36
N ASN A 14 16.64 -35.69 -21.42
CA ASN A 14 16.81 -37.12 -21.67
C ASN A 14 15.46 -37.82 -21.90
N HIS A 15 14.39 -37.43 -21.19
CA HIS A 15 13.05 -37.94 -21.46
C HIS A 15 12.59 -37.56 -22.88
N VAL A 16 12.86 -36.32 -23.30
CA VAL A 16 12.56 -35.85 -24.66
C VAL A 16 13.30 -36.69 -25.70
N LYS A 17 14.62 -36.89 -25.52
CA LYS A 17 15.46 -37.69 -26.42
C LYS A 17 15.00 -39.14 -26.51
N ASN A 18 14.61 -39.74 -25.38
CA ASN A 18 14.18 -41.14 -25.33
C ASN A 18 12.88 -41.36 -26.09
N ILE A 19 11.91 -40.45 -25.95
CA ILE A 19 10.64 -40.52 -26.68
C ILE A 19 10.86 -40.29 -28.17
N LEU A 20 11.69 -39.31 -28.52
CA LEU A 20 12.00 -38.99 -29.91
C LEU A 20 12.66 -40.18 -30.63
N ARG A 21 13.56 -40.90 -29.94
CA ARG A 21 14.17 -42.15 -30.43
C ARG A 21 13.18 -43.31 -30.52
N ARG A 22 12.17 -43.37 -29.64
CA ARG A 22 11.16 -44.44 -29.65
C ARG A 22 10.15 -44.26 -30.77
N GLU A 23 9.61 -43.06 -30.94
CA GLU A 23 8.59 -42.78 -31.95
C GLU A 23 9.17 -42.57 -33.34
N TYR A 24 10.41 -42.05 -33.43
CA TYR A 24 11.09 -41.81 -34.71
C TYR A 24 12.50 -42.43 -34.70
N PRO A 25 12.62 -43.76 -34.84
CA PRO A 25 13.91 -44.45 -34.75
C PRO A 25 14.94 -44.03 -35.82
N HIS A 26 14.45 -43.51 -36.96
CA HIS A 26 15.28 -43.07 -38.08
C HIS A 26 15.61 -41.57 -38.06
N ALA A 27 15.06 -40.80 -37.12
CA ALA A 27 15.33 -39.38 -37.02
C ALA A 27 16.68 -39.13 -36.35
N ASP A 28 17.52 -38.30 -36.97
CA ASP A 28 18.76 -37.85 -36.34
C ASP A 28 18.45 -36.83 -35.23
N VAL A 29 18.61 -37.27 -33.99
CA VAL A 29 18.40 -36.43 -32.81
C VAL A 29 19.34 -35.21 -32.80
N GLN A 30 20.51 -35.31 -33.43
CA GLN A 30 21.48 -34.23 -33.50
C GLN A 30 21.07 -33.14 -34.50
N SER A 31 20.45 -33.51 -35.63
CA SER A 31 19.90 -32.55 -36.59
C SER A 31 18.66 -31.81 -36.05
N ILE A 32 17.92 -32.40 -35.11
CA ILE A 32 16.71 -31.82 -34.50
C ILE A 32 17.02 -31.00 -33.24
N LEU A 33 17.90 -31.51 -32.35
CA LEU A 33 18.20 -30.87 -31.07
C LEU A 33 19.56 -30.18 -31.01
N GLY A 34 20.36 -30.25 -32.07
CA GLY A 34 21.68 -29.63 -32.17
C GLY A 34 21.64 -28.10 -32.25
N VAL A 35 22.79 -27.47 -31.99
CA VAL A 35 22.96 -26.00 -31.98
C VAL A 35 22.83 -25.37 -33.38
N HIS A 36 23.04 -26.17 -34.42
CA HIS A 36 22.90 -25.76 -35.84
C HIS A 36 21.60 -26.28 -36.47
N SER A 37 20.66 -26.75 -35.65
CA SER A 37 19.35 -27.22 -36.14
C SER A 37 18.51 -26.04 -36.62
N GLU A 38 17.73 -26.23 -37.68
CA GLU A 38 16.69 -25.29 -38.11
C GLU A 38 15.65 -25.03 -37.00
N TYR A 39 15.42 -26.02 -36.13
CA TYR A 39 14.51 -25.92 -35.00
C TYR A 39 15.11 -25.18 -33.80
N ASP A 40 16.41 -24.89 -33.79
CA ASP A 40 17.08 -24.20 -32.70
C ASP A 40 16.63 -22.73 -32.59
N GLU A 41 16.33 -22.09 -33.72
CA GLU A 41 15.79 -20.73 -33.75
C GLU A 41 14.44 -20.64 -33.01
N GLY A 42 13.54 -21.62 -33.22
CA GLY A 42 12.27 -21.69 -32.50
C GLY A 42 12.46 -21.90 -30.99
N ARG A 43 13.43 -22.73 -30.58
CA ARG A 43 13.76 -22.93 -29.15
C ARG A 43 14.35 -21.69 -28.51
N LYS A 44 15.27 -21.00 -29.19
CA LYS A 44 15.83 -19.72 -28.76
C LYS A 44 14.75 -18.65 -28.63
N ALA A 45 13.85 -18.56 -29.62
CA ALA A 45 12.72 -17.64 -29.60
C ALA A 45 11.78 -17.94 -28.41
N GLY A 46 11.42 -19.20 -28.20
CA GLY A 46 10.59 -19.63 -27.07
C GLY A 46 11.24 -19.35 -25.71
N ALA A 47 12.53 -19.67 -25.55
CA ALA A 47 13.27 -19.37 -24.33
C ALA A 47 13.40 -17.86 -24.07
N THR A 48 13.61 -17.07 -25.12
CA THR A 48 13.67 -15.61 -25.06
C THR A 48 12.31 -15.02 -24.69
N PHE A 49 11.23 -15.53 -25.28
CA PHE A 49 9.86 -15.15 -24.96
C PHE A 49 9.53 -15.45 -23.50
N TYR A 50 9.83 -16.65 -23.01
CA TYR A 50 9.57 -17.02 -21.62
C TYR A 50 10.36 -16.15 -20.64
N LYS A 51 11.64 -15.87 -20.95
CA LYS A 51 12.48 -14.98 -20.14
C LYS A 51 11.97 -13.54 -20.15
N LYS A 52 11.49 -13.04 -21.30
CA LYS A 52 10.95 -11.69 -21.44
C LYS A 52 9.60 -11.51 -20.77
N THR A 53 8.77 -12.56 -20.70
CA THR A 53 7.42 -12.46 -20.13
C THR A 53 7.41 -12.55 -18.61
N GLY A 54 8.41 -13.14 -17.97
CA GLY A 54 8.51 -13.19 -16.50
C GLY A 54 7.48 -14.11 -15.84
N LEU A 55 6.95 -15.09 -16.58
CA LEU A 55 5.87 -16.02 -16.18
C LEU A 55 6.22 -16.99 -15.03
N GLY A 56 7.33 -16.76 -14.31
CA GLY A 56 7.72 -17.52 -13.14
C GLY A 56 8.23 -18.93 -13.46
N PRO A 57 8.08 -19.90 -12.54
CA PRO A 57 8.46 -21.30 -12.76
C PRO A 57 7.38 -22.08 -13.52
N LEU A 58 7.79 -22.95 -14.44
CA LEU A 58 6.90 -23.87 -15.16
C LEU A 58 6.41 -25.02 -14.25
N PRO A 59 5.20 -25.59 -14.50
CA PRO A 59 4.26 -25.26 -15.57
C PRO A 59 3.44 -24.00 -15.27
N GLN A 60 3.09 -23.25 -16.32
CA GLN A 60 2.29 -22.03 -16.21
C GLN A 60 1.23 -21.99 -17.32
N ALA A 61 0.00 -21.65 -16.96
CA ALA A 61 -1.09 -21.37 -17.91
C ALA A 61 -1.51 -19.89 -17.81
N LEU A 62 -2.12 -19.39 -18.88
CA LEU A 62 -2.62 -18.02 -18.99
C LEU A 62 -4.07 -18.06 -19.48
N PHE A 63 -4.94 -17.25 -18.88
CA PHE A 63 -6.30 -17.00 -19.35
C PHE A 63 -6.44 -15.51 -19.69
N ASN A 64 -6.65 -15.18 -20.97
CA ASN A 64 -6.70 -13.80 -21.48
C ASN A 64 -5.52 -12.92 -21.00
N GLY A 65 -4.33 -13.51 -20.90
CA GLY A 65 -3.10 -12.82 -20.44
C GLY A 65 -2.86 -12.87 -18.92
N VAL A 66 -3.81 -13.35 -18.11
CA VAL A 66 -3.65 -13.47 -16.65
C VAL A 66 -3.11 -14.85 -16.27
N PRO A 67 -1.97 -14.94 -15.54
CA PRO A 67 -1.43 -16.23 -15.12
C PRO A 67 -2.31 -16.90 -14.05
N PHE A 68 -2.33 -18.23 -14.04
CA PHE A 68 -2.89 -19.02 -12.95
C PHE A 68 -1.87 -19.14 -11.81
N SER A 69 -2.34 -19.10 -10.55
CA SER A 69 -1.53 -19.44 -9.40
C SER A 69 -1.28 -20.96 -9.34
N LYS A 70 -0.30 -21.40 -8.55
CA LYS A 70 -0.03 -22.83 -8.37
C LYS A 70 -1.19 -23.58 -7.72
N GLU A 71 -1.97 -22.89 -6.89
CA GLU A 71 -3.17 -23.43 -6.23
C GLU A 71 -4.28 -23.64 -7.25
N GLU A 72 -4.55 -22.62 -8.08
CA GLU A 72 -5.56 -22.68 -9.14
C GLU A 72 -5.24 -23.72 -10.24
N MET A 73 -3.98 -24.12 -10.37
CA MET A 73 -3.55 -25.15 -11.33
C MET A 73 -3.83 -26.59 -10.88
N ASN A 74 -4.47 -26.80 -9.72
CA ASN A 74 -4.89 -28.12 -9.28
C ASN A 74 -6.01 -28.67 -10.19
N ALA A 75 -5.90 -29.94 -10.62
CA ALA A 75 -6.81 -30.54 -11.59
C ALA A 75 -8.29 -30.57 -11.12
N ALA A 76 -8.53 -30.63 -9.81
CA ALA A 76 -9.89 -30.63 -9.24
C ALA A 76 -10.55 -29.24 -9.28
N GLU A 77 -9.77 -28.17 -9.22
CA GLU A 77 -10.26 -26.79 -9.10
C GLU A 77 -10.17 -26.03 -10.43
N LEU A 78 -9.25 -26.42 -11.30
CA LEU A 78 -8.96 -25.72 -12.55
C LEU A 78 -10.20 -25.52 -13.42
N GLU A 79 -11.09 -26.53 -13.51
CA GLU A 79 -12.33 -26.42 -14.28
C GLU A 79 -13.26 -25.33 -13.71
N ALA A 80 -13.47 -25.33 -12.40
CA ALA A 80 -14.29 -24.34 -11.73
C ALA A 80 -13.69 -22.92 -11.84
N VAL A 81 -12.37 -22.78 -11.67
CA VAL A 81 -11.67 -21.50 -11.80
C VAL A 81 -11.76 -20.97 -13.23
N ILE A 82 -11.59 -21.82 -14.26
CA ILE A 82 -11.74 -21.41 -15.66
C ILE A 82 -13.16 -20.93 -15.93
N LEU A 83 -14.18 -21.68 -15.50
CA LEU A 83 -15.58 -21.28 -15.67
C LEU A 83 -15.86 -19.93 -14.99
N GLN A 84 -15.36 -19.72 -13.77
CA GLN A 84 -15.49 -18.44 -13.08
C GLN A 84 -14.82 -17.31 -13.85
N ARG A 85 -13.58 -17.49 -14.31
CA ARG A 85 -12.86 -16.47 -15.11
C ARG A 85 -13.55 -16.17 -16.43
N ILE A 86 -14.20 -17.15 -17.06
CA ILE A 86 -15.02 -16.93 -18.27
C ILE A 86 -16.23 -16.04 -17.95
N ILE A 87 -16.93 -16.32 -16.85
CA ILE A 87 -18.09 -15.52 -16.42
C ILE A 87 -17.65 -14.07 -16.14
N ASP A 88 -16.56 -13.90 -15.39
CA ASP A 88 -16.02 -12.58 -15.03
C ASP A 88 -15.58 -11.80 -16.28
N ALA A 89 -14.89 -12.46 -17.22
CA ALA A 89 -14.46 -11.84 -18.47
C ALA A 89 -15.63 -11.52 -19.42
N SER A 90 -16.71 -12.31 -19.39
CA SER A 90 -17.87 -12.09 -20.25
C SER A 90 -18.55 -10.75 -19.96
N GLY A 91 -18.65 -10.36 -18.68
CA GLY A 91 -19.21 -9.05 -18.29
C GLY A 91 -18.41 -7.87 -18.88
N PHE A 92 -17.08 -7.99 -18.92
CA PHE A 92 -16.21 -6.98 -19.53
C PHE A 92 -16.49 -6.82 -21.03
N PHE A 93 -16.55 -7.91 -21.78
CA PHE A 93 -16.82 -7.87 -23.23
C PHE A 93 -18.24 -7.39 -23.55
N GLN A 94 -19.25 -7.86 -22.80
CA GLN A 94 -20.64 -7.42 -22.98
C GLN A 94 -20.76 -5.89 -22.81
N LYS A 95 -20.10 -5.34 -21.78
CA LYS A 95 -20.06 -3.89 -21.56
C LYS A 95 -19.34 -3.17 -22.70
N ALA A 96 -18.23 -3.69 -23.20
CA ALA A 96 -17.49 -3.12 -24.32
C ALA A 96 -18.32 -3.07 -25.61
N VAL A 97 -19.07 -4.14 -25.91
CA VAL A 97 -20.00 -4.18 -27.05
C VAL A 97 -21.15 -3.19 -26.86
N PHE A 98 -21.76 -3.16 -25.67
CA PHE A 98 -22.86 -2.25 -25.36
C PHE A 98 -22.45 -0.76 -25.48
N MET A 99 -21.22 -0.43 -25.10
CA MET A 99 -20.66 0.92 -25.24
C MET A 99 -20.16 1.23 -26.66
N GLY A 100 -20.24 0.28 -27.60
CA GLY A 100 -19.75 0.42 -28.97
C GLY A 100 -18.22 0.46 -29.11
N LEU A 101 -17.48 0.06 -28.07
CA LEU A 101 -16.02 -0.01 -28.08
C LEU A 101 -15.51 -1.25 -28.84
N LEU A 102 -16.27 -2.34 -28.80
CA LEU A 102 -16.02 -3.56 -29.56
C LEU A 102 -17.12 -3.74 -30.61
N ASN A 103 -16.72 -3.92 -31.87
CA ASN A 103 -17.62 -4.12 -33.00
C ASN A 103 -17.09 -5.21 -33.93
N ASP A 104 -17.87 -5.57 -34.96
CA ASP A 104 -17.55 -6.68 -35.88
C ASP A 104 -16.24 -6.49 -36.68
N HIS A 105 -15.68 -5.27 -36.71
CA HIS A 105 -14.43 -4.97 -37.42
C HIS A 105 -13.19 -5.10 -36.53
N ILE A 106 -13.34 -5.26 -35.22
CA ILE A 106 -12.24 -5.31 -34.26
C ILE A 106 -12.11 -6.74 -33.74
N ASN A 107 -10.90 -7.31 -33.81
CA ASN A 107 -10.62 -8.60 -33.20
C ASN A 107 -10.64 -8.48 -31.67
N ALA A 108 -11.42 -9.32 -31.00
CA ALA A 108 -11.53 -9.31 -29.53
C ALA A 108 -10.19 -9.53 -28.80
N VAL A 109 -9.26 -10.28 -29.41
CA VAL A 109 -7.91 -10.50 -28.83
C VAL A 109 -7.09 -9.22 -28.91
N ASP A 110 -7.11 -8.53 -30.05
CA ASP A 110 -6.38 -7.27 -30.22
C ASP A 110 -6.97 -6.19 -29.28
N PHE A 111 -8.30 -6.15 -29.18
CA PHE A 111 -8.99 -5.29 -28.21
C PHE A 111 -8.54 -5.55 -26.76
N LEU A 112 -8.36 -6.82 -26.37
CA LEU A 112 -7.83 -7.19 -25.06
C LEU A 112 -6.39 -6.70 -24.89
N MET A 113 -5.54 -6.87 -25.90
CA MET A 113 -4.12 -6.51 -25.85
C MET A 113 -3.90 -4.99 -25.82
N ASP A 114 -4.82 -4.22 -26.40
CA ASP A 114 -4.80 -2.75 -26.40
C ASP A 114 -5.24 -2.13 -25.05
N GLN A 115 -5.71 -2.93 -24.09
CA GLN A 115 -6.11 -2.42 -22.78
C GLN A 115 -4.89 -1.87 -22.01
N ASN A 116 -5.08 -0.74 -21.33
CA ASN A 116 -4.02 -0.05 -20.57
C ASN A 116 -3.36 -0.94 -19.50
N ASN A 117 -4.08 -1.93 -18.98
CA ASN A 117 -3.63 -2.83 -17.93
C ASN A 117 -2.82 -4.03 -18.46
N VAL A 118 -2.73 -4.23 -19.78
CA VAL A 118 -1.96 -5.34 -20.36
C VAL A 118 -0.48 -4.97 -20.43
N VAL A 119 0.34 -5.83 -19.85
CA VAL A 119 1.79 -5.65 -19.71
C VAL A 119 2.55 -6.72 -20.48
N SER A 120 3.71 -6.35 -21.02
CA SER A 120 4.60 -7.24 -21.78
C SER A 120 5.48 -8.12 -20.90
N HIS A 121 5.66 -7.72 -19.64
CA HIS A 121 6.45 -8.40 -18.62
C HIS A 121 5.65 -8.51 -17.33
N ILE A 122 5.77 -9.64 -16.63
CA ILE A 122 5.07 -9.91 -15.37
C ILE A 122 6.12 -10.10 -14.29
N ASN A 123 6.04 -9.29 -13.24
CA ASN A 123 6.80 -9.49 -12.02
C ASN A 123 5.83 -9.49 -10.82
N PRO A 124 5.66 -10.62 -10.13
CA PRO A 124 4.78 -10.72 -8.96
C PRO A 124 5.12 -9.72 -7.85
N SER A 125 6.39 -9.38 -7.66
CA SER A 125 6.83 -8.42 -6.64
C SER A 125 6.32 -6.99 -6.94
N ILE A 126 6.18 -6.64 -8.22
CA ILE A 126 5.62 -5.34 -8.65
C ILE A 126 4.09 -5.37 -8.70
N LEU A 127 3.51 -6.46 -9.20
CA LEU A 127 2.05 -6.60 -9.37
C LEU A 127 1.32 -7.04 -8.09
N GLY A 128 2.06 -7.44 -7.06
CA GLY A 128 1.53 -7.95 -5.81
C GLY A 128 0.57 -7.00 -5.08
N ALA A 129 -0.32 -7.62 -4.29
CA ALA A 129 -1.33 -6.93 -3.48
C ALA A 129 -0.71 -6.22 -2.27
N GLU A 130 0.35 -6.78 -1.67
CA GLU A 130 1.07 -6.13 -0.58
C GLU A 130 1.89 -4.95 -1.10
N ARG A 131 1.61 -3.77 -0.57
CA ARG A 131 2.30 -2.53 -0.94
C ARG A 131 2.70 -1.79 0.32
N ARG A 132 4.01 -1.62 0.50
CA ARG A 132 4.58 -0.82 1.58
C ARG A 132 5.02 0.52 1.01
N TYR A 133 4.70 1.60 1.70
CA TYR A 133 5.00 2.97 1.26
C TYR A 133 5.82 3.70 2.32
N LEU A 134 6.71 4.57 1.85
CA LEU A 134 7.39 5.58 2.66
C LEU A 134 6.47 6.75 2.93
N HIS A 135 6.56 7.29 4.15
CA HIS A 135 5.85 8.51 4.52
C HIS A 135 6.82 9.69 4.47
N PHE A 136 6.50 10.69 3.64
CA PHE A 136 7.34 11.87 3.43
C PHE A 136 6.78 13.13 4.09
N ARG A 137 6.29 13.03 5.33
CA ARG A 137 5.80 14.21 6.07
C ARG A 137 6.94 15.21 6.27
N SER A 138 6.63 16.50 6.16
CA SER A 138 7.64 17.55 6.34
C SER A 138 8.14 17.55 7.78
N THR A 139 9.45 17.61 7.95
CA THR A 139 10.08 17.92 9.23
C THR A 139 9.92 19.40 9.53
N SER A 140 9.82 19.74 10.81
CA SER A 140 9.88 21.12 11.32
C SER A 140 11.31 21.59 11.60
N VAL A 141 12.31 20.73 11.36
CA VAL A 141 13.73 20.97 11.68
C VAL A 141 14.58 20.99 10.39
N PRO A 142 15.31 22.08 10.10
CA PRO A 142 16.28 22.10 9.00
C PRO A 142 17.50 21.24 9.32
N PHE A 143 17.93 20.39 8.38
CA PHE A 143 18.93 19.33 8.65
C PHE A 143 19.96 19.14 7.52
N ASP A 144 21.20 18.74 7.87
CA ASP A 144 22.24 18.34 6.93
C ASP A 144 22.55 16.83 7.04
N VAL A 145 22.41 16.11 5.92
CA VAL A 145 22.61 14.65 5.80
C VAL A 145 24.02 14.17 6.12
N GLN A 146 24.99 15.09 6.18
CA GLN A 146 26.36 14.79 6.59
C GLN A 146 26.52 14.62 8.12
N ASP A 147 25.58 15.07 8.95
CA ASP A 147 25.63 14.90 10.41
C ASP A 147 24.92 13.61 10.87
N PHE A 148 25.66 12.51 10.89
CA PHE A 148 25.15 11.21 11.35
C PHE A 148 24.67 11.23 12.81
N SER A 149 25.31 12.03 13.67
CA SER A 149 25.03 12.02 15.10
C SER A 149 23.60 12.49 15.38
N THR A 150 23.21 13.62 14.79
CA THR A 150 21.86 14.16 14.91
C THR A 150 20.84 13.33 14.12
N PHE A 151 21.21 12.78 12.95
CA PHE A 151 20.34 11.88 12.18
C PHE A 151 19.90 10.66 13.00
N SER A 152 20.79 10.13 13.84
CA SER A 152 20.51 8.92 14.61
C SER A 152 19.35 9.07 15.59
N PHE A 153 19.13 10.27 16.13
CA PHE A 153 18.06 10.57 17.08
C PHE A 153 16.71 10.88 16.43
N LEU A 154 16.67 11.06 15.11
CA LEU A 154 15.43 11.33 14.39
C LEU A 154 14.52 10.09 14.41
N ASP A 155 13.22 10.32 14.41
CA ASP A 155 12.25 9.25 14.23
C ASP A 155 12.27 8.72 12.78
N SER A 156 11.55 7.62 12.52
CA SER A 156 11.55 7.03 11.17
C SER A 156 10.95 7.95 10.10
N GLN A 157 10.06 8.88 10.46
CA GLN A 157 9.36 9.76 9.52
C GLN A 157 10.27 10.93 9.12
N ASP A 158 10.91 11.56 10.10
CA ASP A 158 11.87 12.64 9.92
C ASP A 158 13.07 12.16 9.11
N LYS A 159 13.53 10.92 9.36
CA LYS A 159 14.58 10.27 8.55
C LYS A 159 14.21 10.19 7.06
N SER A 160 12.96 9.88 6.72
CA SER A 160 12.48 9.87 5.33
C SER A 160 12.47 11.23 4.68
N ALA A 161 12.03 12.27 5.41
CA ALA A 161 12.01 13.64 4.91
C ALA A 161 13.42 14.14 4.58
N VAL A 162 14.35 13.97 5.53
CA VAL A 162 15.75 14.35 5.41
C VAL A 162 16.44 13.68 4.22
N ILE A 163 16.25 12.38 4.04
CA ILE A 163 16.79 11.67 2.87
C ILE A 163 16.16 12.19 1.57
N SER A 164 14.85 12.44 1.55
CA SER A 164 14.17 12.92 0.35
C SER A 164 14.64 14.31 -0.09
N ASP A 165 14.91 15.22 0.84
CA ASP A 165 15.28 16.60 0.56
C ASP A 165 16.77 16.75 0.20
N SER A 166 17.62 15.87 0.71
CA SER A 166 19.06 15.83 0.37
C SER A 166 19.38 15.11 -0.94
N MET A 167 18.46 14.27 -1.42
CA MET A 167 18.68 13.40 -2.58
C MET A 167 18.96 14.21 -3.84
N LYS A 168 19.97 13.78 -4.61
CA LYS A 168 20.22 14.27 -5.97
C LYS A 168 19.78 13.22 -6.97
N TYR A 169 19.14 13.67 -8.04
CA TYR A 169 18.53 12.80 -9.02
C TYR A 169 19.25 12.87 -10.37
N LEU A 170 19.47 11.71 -10.96
CA LEU A 170 19.95 11.55 -12.31
C LEU A 170 18.76 11.50 -13.28
N THR A 171 18.82 12.30 -14.33
CA THR A 171 17.81 12.36 -15.40
C THR A 171 18.40 12.02 -16.76
N LYS A 172 17.55 11.79 -17.77
CA LYS A 172 18.00 11.47 -19.14
C LYS A 172 18.69 12.67 -19.82
N LYS A 173 18.21 13.88 -19.56
CA LYS A 173 18.73 15.15 -20.09
C LYS A 173 18.85 16.18 -18.97
N ASP A 174 19.75 17.15 -19.15
CA ASP A 174 19.90 18.33 -18.29
C ASP A 174 18.79 19.38 -18.51
N GLU A 175 17.57 18.94 -18.84
CA GLU A 175 16.39 19.82 -18.97
C GLU A 175 15.64 19.85 -17.63
N ASP A 176 15.28 21.06 -17.18
CA ASP A 176 14.39 21.28 -16.04
C ASP A 176 12.96 20.88 -16.43
N ALA A 177 12.71 19.57 -16.45
CA ALA A 177 11.42 18.96 -16.75
C ALA A 177 10.78 18.40 -15.47
N LEU A 178 9.46 18.28 -15.49
CA LEU A 178 8.69 17.69 -14.42
C LEU A 178 8.57 16.16 -14.64
N TYR A 179 9.25 15.40 -13.78
CA TYR A 179 9.32 13.95 -13.84
C TYR A 179 8.23 13.33 -12.95
N ALA A 180 7.41 12.46 -13.53
CA ALA A 180 6.29 11.85 -12.83
C ALA A 180 6.74 10.70 -11.91
N VAL A 181 7.83 10.01 -12.27
CA VAL A 181 8.28 8.80 -11.58
C VAL A 181 9.67 9.03 -10.99
N THR A 182 9.77 8.86 -9.67
CA THR A 182 11.02 8.92 -8.92
C THR A 182 11.37 7.52 -8.45
N VAL A 183 12.57 7.05 -8.82
CA VAL A 183 13.06 5.72 -8.41
C VAL A 183 14.31 5.85 -7.57
N TRP A 184 14.33 5.26 -6.37
CA TRP A 184 15.55 5.12 -5.57
C TRP A 184 16.08 3.70 -5.68
N ILE A 185 17.35 3.57 -5.98
CA ILE A 185 18.06 2.29 -6.02
C ILE A 185 18.83 2.13 -4.72
N ILE A 186 18.50 1.07 -3.97
CA ILE A 186 19.15 0.73 -2.70
C ILE A 186 19.95 -0.55 -2.89
N ALA A 187 21.27 -0.47 -2.75
CA ALA A 187 22.14 -1.63 -2.84
C ALA A 187 23.52 -1.38 -2.23
N ASP A 188 24.31 -2.43 -2.09
CA ASP A 188 25.76 -2.35 -1.89
C ASP A 188 26.45 -2.22 -3.27
N PHE A 189 26.86 -1.01 -3.65
CA PHE A 189 27.48 -0.76 -4.96
C PHE A 189 28.92 -1.28 -5.07
N ASP A 190 29.54 -1.64 -3.95
CA ASP A 190 30.85 -2.28 -3.94
C ASP A 190 30.72 -3.79 -4.24
N LYS A 191 29.50 -4.36 -4.21
CA LYS A 191 29.20 -5.73 -4.63
C LYS A 191 28.73 -5.83 -6.11
N PRO A 192 28.98 -6.98 -6.78
CA PRO A 192 28.55 -7.18 -8.18
C PRO A 192 27.04 -7.05 -8.39
N SER A 193 26.25 -7.65 -7.51
CA SER A 193 24.78 -7.62 -7.57
C SER A 193 24.22 -6.19 -7.52
N GLY A 194 24.73 -5.35 -6.61
CA GLY A 194 24.31 -3.95 -6.52
C GLY A 194 24.70 -3.11 -7.74
N ARG A 195 25.90 -3.33 -8.31
CA ARG A 195 26.30 -2.70 -9.58
C ARG A 195 25.43 -3.12 -10.74
N GLN A 196 25.03 -4.39 -10.78
CA GLN A 196 24.16 -4.90 -11.82
C GLN A 196 22.76 -4.29 -11.74
N LEU A 197 22.20 -4.15 -10.54
CA LEU A 197 20.92 -3.47 -10.33
C LEU A 197 20.97 -2.01 -10.82
N LEU A 198 22.02 -1.28 -10.45
CA LEU A 198 22.23 0.09 -10.94
C LEU A 198 22.44 0.13 -12.46
N SER A 199 23.18 -0.83 -13.04
CA SER A 199 23.37 -0.93 -14.49
C SER A 199 22.05 -1.13 -15.23
N ASN A 200 21.16 -1.98 -14.73
CA ASN A 200 19.83 -2.22 -15.28
C ASN A 200 18.97 -0.95 -15.21
N ALA A 201 18.98 -0.23 -14.09
CA ALA A 201 18.29 1.05 -13.94
C ALA A 201 18.82 2.11 -14.95
N LEU A 202 20.14 2.18 -15.14
CA LEU A 202 20.77 3.10 -16.09
C LEU A 202 20.50 2.76 -17.56
N LYS A 203 20.31 1.49 -17.90
CA LYS A 203 19.85 1.05 -19.23
C LYS A 203 18.44 1.55 -19.49
N HIS A 204 17.53 1.37 -18.52
CA HIS A 204 16.16 1.86 -18.61
C HIS A 204 16.06 3.38 -18.72
N LEU A 205 16.90 4.13 -17.99
CA LEU A 205 16.98 5.60 -18.10
C LEU A 205 17.34 6.09 -19.52
N LYS A 206 17.91 5.25 -20.40
CA LYS A 206 18.18 5.64 -21.80
C LYS A 206 16.90 5.66 -22.62
N THR A 207 15.98 4.73 -22.38
CA THR A 207 14.72 4.61 -23.10
C THR A 207 13.68 5.57 -22.54
N SER A 208 13.49 5.58 -21.22
CA SER A 208 12.48 6.41 -20.53
C SER A 208 12.71 7.92 -20.59
N SER A 209 11.62 8.69 -20.54
CA SER A 209 11.60 10.16 -20.41
C SER A 209 10.90 10.66 -19.14
N HIS A 210 10.25 9.80 -18.35
CA HIS A 210 9.45 10.23 -17.20
C HIS A 210 10.07 9.90 -15.84
N ILE A 211 11.20 9.17 -15.87
CA ILE A 211 11.92 8.71 -14.69
C ILE A 211 13.07 9.62 -14.29
N ARG A 212 13.26 9.78 -12.98
CA ARG A 212 14.49 10.28 -12.36
C ARG A 212 15.00 9.28 -11.32
N ILE A 213 16.31 9.10 -11.22
CA ILE A 213 16.92 8.04 -10.41
C ILE A 213 17.76 8.63 -9.27
N GLY A 214 17.46 8.25 -8.03
CA GLY A 214 18.26 8.48 -6.84
C GLY A 214 18.96 7.20 -6.38
N VAL A 215 19.99 7.34 -5.55
CA VAL A 215 20.83 6.21 -5.12
C VAL A 215 21.08 6.26 -3.61
N LEU A 216 20.85 5.14 -2.93
CA LEU A 216 21.15 4.94 -1.52
C LEU A 216 22.07 3.73 -1.34
N ASN A 217 23.08 3.88 -0.49
CA ASN A 217 24.06 2.82 -0.26
C ASN A 217 23.69 2.02 0.99
N ASN A 218 23.57 0.70 0.84
CA ASN A 218 23.33 -0.24 1.94
C ASN A 218 24.46 -1.27 2.02
N PRO A 219 25.64 -0.90 2.55
CA PRO A 219 26.81 -1.77 2.54
C PRO A 219 26.59 -3.02 3.41
N SER A 220 27.06 -4.16 2.90
CA SER A 220 27.03 -5.47 3.59
C SER A 220 28.11 -5.61 4.66
N SER A 221 29.21 -4.89 4.51
CA SER A 221 30.39 -4.96 5.40
C SER A 221 30.57 -3.68 6.21
N LYS A 222 31.37 -3.74 7.28
CA LYS A 222 31.67 -2.57 8.12
C LYS A 222 32.23 -1.44 7.27
N ILE A 223 31.64 -0.26 7.36
CA ILE A 223 32.01 0.91 6.54
C ILE A 223 33.46 1.33 6.82
N LYS A 224 34.32 1.22 5.80
CA LYS A 224 35.71 1.70 5.79
C LYS A 224 35.94 2.44 4.47
N GLU A 225 37.03 3.20 4.37
CA GLU A 225 37.35 3.87 3.11
C GLU A 225 37.69 2.88 1.99
N ASP A 226 38.42 1.80 2.32
CA ASP A 226 38.91 0.83 1.35
C ASP A 226 37.79 0.01 0.68
N ASN A 227 36.68 -0.22 1.39
CA ASN A 227 35.57 -1.05 0.91
C ASN A 227 34.35 -0.24 0.45
N THR A 228 34.45 1.09 0.39
CA THR A 228 33.37 1.97 -0.09
C THR A 228 33.81 2.87 -1.24
N ALA A 229 34.89 2.52 -1.93
CA ALA A 229 35.45 3.34 -3.00
C ALA A 229 34.44 3.59 -4.13
N ILE A 230 33.64 2.58 -4.52
CA ILE A 230 32.64 2.73 -5.58
C ILE A 230 31.45 3.54 -5.07
N ALA A 231 30.92 3.22 -3.88
CA ALA A 231 29.82 3.96 -3.29
C ALA A 231 30.17 5.45 -3.11
N ARG A 232 31.35 5.78 -2.57
CA ARG A 232 31.85 7.16 -2.46
C ARG A 232 31.97 7.80 -3.84
N GLY A 233 32.49 7.09 -4.83
CA GLY A 233 32.65 7.59 -6.19
C GLY A 233 31.31 7.97 -6.83
N ILE A 234 30.28 7.15 -6.62
CA ILE A 234 28.91 7.40 -7.06
C ILE A 234 28.37 8.66 -6.38
N LEU A 235 28.43 8.73 -5.04
CA LEU A 235 27.92 9.86 -4.27
C LEU A 235 28.63 11.17 -4.63
N THR A 236 29.95 11.16 -4.78
CA THR A 236 30.71 12.34 -5.23
C THR A 236 30.27 12.76 -6.63
N ALA A 237 30.06 11.82 -7.54
CA ALA A 237 29.64 12.15 -8.90
C ALA A 237 28.27 12.86 -8.91
N PHE A 238 27.33 12.43 -8.07
CA PHE A 238 26.01 13.10 -7.91
C PHE A 238 26.14 14.54 -7.39
N LEU A 239 27.20 14.86 -6.64
CA LEU A 239 27.41 16.19 -6.06
C LEU A 239 28.19 17.14 -6.97
N THR A 240 29.05 16.64 -7.85
CA THR A 240 30.00 17.50 -8.59
C THR A 240 29.79 17.54 -10.11
N GLN A 241 29.05 16.59 -10.70
CA GLN A 241 28.95 16.43 -12.16
C GLN A 241 27.56 16.79 -12.70
N SER A 242 27.49 17.19 -13.98
CA SER A 242 26.22 17.34 -14.73
C SER A 242 25.60 15.97 -15.06
N ASN A 243 24.31 15.90 -15.40
CA ASN A 243 23.65 14.59 -15.62
C ASN A 243 24.29 13.81 -16.77
N LYS A 244 24.73 14.50 -17.83
CA LYS A 244 25.41 13.86 -18.97
C LYS A 244 26.70 13.16 -18.55
N SER A 245 27.57 13.86 -17.82
CA SER A 245 28.86 13.32 -17.34
C SER A 245 28.67 12.31 -16.20
N LEU A 246 27.68 12.53 -15.34
CA LEU A 246 27.28 11.61 -14.28
C LEU A 246 26.85 10.26 -14.88
N LYS A 247 25.96 10.27 -15.87
CA LYS A 247 25.46 9.06 -16.52
C LYS A 247 26.57 8.23 -17.14
N SER A 248 27.47 8.86 -17.89
CA SER A 248 28.59 8.14 -18.53
C SER A 248 29.55 7.55 -17.49
N PHE A 249 29.81 8.29 -16.41
CA PHE A 249 30.66 7.85 -15.32
C PHE A 249 30.05 6.68 -14.52
N LEU A 250 28.76 6.73 -14.18
CA LEU A 250 28.07 5.62 -13.51
C LEU A 250 28.04 4.35 -14.36
N ILE A 251 27.87 4.47 -15.68
CA ILE A 251 27.98 3.33 -16.61
C ILE A 251 29.39 2.73 -16.56
N LYS A 252 30.44 3.54 -16.40
CA LYS A 252 31.82 3.05 -16.25
C LYS A 252 32.02 2.35 -14.89
N LEU A 253 31.56 2.96 -13.79
CA LEU A 253 31.68 2.42 -12.44
C LEU A 253 30.92 1.09 -12.23
N THR A 254 29.82 0.87 -12.96
CA THR A 254 29.07 -0.39 -12.88
C THR A 254 29.76 -1.57 -13.57
N LYS A 255 30.81 -1.34 -14.39
CA LYS A 255 31.55 -2.42 -15.06
C LYS A 255 32.46 -3.18 -14.10
N GLU A 256 32.49 -4.50 -14.23
CA GLU A 256 33.36 -5.36 -13.40
C GLU A 256 34.85 -5.06 -13.55
N GLU A 257 35.32 -4.74 -14.75
CA GLU A 257 36.72 -4.40 -15.01
C GLU A 257 37.17 -3.20 -14.16
N THR A 258 36.29 -2.21 -14.03
CA THR A 258 36.54 -0.99 -13.27
C THR A 258 36.57 -1.30 -11.77
N ALA A 259 35.62 -2.10 -11.29
CA ALA A 259 35.60 -2.57 -9.91
C ALA A 259 36.86 -3.39 -9.54
N LYS A 260 37.31 -4.29 -10.43
CA LYS A 260 38.56 -5.06 -10.24
C LYS A 260 39.79 -4.16 -10.21
N SER A 261 39.83 -3.13 -11.06
CA SER A 261 40.94 -2.17 -11.12
C SER A 261 41.00 -1.29 -9.86
N LEU A 262 39.85 -0.87 -9.34
CA LEU A 262 39.74 -0.15 -8.07
C LEU A 262 40.14 -1.03 -6.88
N ALA A 263 39.69 -2.28 -6.85
CA ALA A 263 40.09 -3.25 -5.82
C ALA A 263 41.60 -3.56 -5.85
N ALA A 264 42.24 -3.47 -7.02
CA ALA A 264 43.68 -3.61 -7.20
C ALA A 264 44.48 -2.35 -6.80
N GLY A 265 43.84 -1.29 -6.28
CA GLY A 265 44.49 -0.08 -5.77
C GLY A 265 44.63 1.07 -6.77
N THR A 266 43.93 1.02 -7.91
CA THR A 266 43.92 2.15 -8.85
C THR A 266 43.18 3.34 -8.24
N LYS A 267 43.78 4.54 -8.27
CA LYS A 267 43.11 5.77 -7.82
C LYS A 267 41.90 6.08 -8.71
N ILE A 268 40.77 6.43 -8.09
CA ILE A 268 39.52 6.73 -8.80
C ILE A 268 39.64 7.88 -9.81
N VAL A 269 40.55 8.83 -9.55
CA VAL A 269 40.85 9.98 -10.42
C VAL A 269 41.34 9.54 -11.81
N LYS A 270 42.03 8.39 -11.91
CA LYS A 270 42.48 7.84 -13.21
C LYS A 270 41.34 7.26 -14.05
N ILE A 271 40.16 7.08 -13.46
CA ILE A 271 38.98 6.47 -14.08
C ILE A 271 38.02 7.56 -14.58
N LEU A 272 38.29 8.84 -14.28
CA LEU A 272 37.50 9.96 -14.76
C LEU A 272 37.43 9.98 -16.29
N LEU A 273 36.33 10.54 -16.78
CA LEU A 273 36.02 10.63 -18.20
C LEU A 273 36.27 12.07 -18.69
N PRO A 274 36.67 12.25 -19.98
CA PRO A 274 36.79 13.58 -20.56
C PRO A 274 35.48 14.37 -20.45
N GLY A 275 35.54 15.60 -19.92
CA GLY A 275 34.38 16.46 -19.69
C GLY A 275 33.78 16.39 -18.28
N MET A 276 34.45 15.71 -17.34
CA MET A 276 34.18 15.82 -15.91
C MET A 276 34.95 17.00 -15.30
N ASN A 277 34.42 17.55 -14.21
CA ASN A 277 35.19 18.49 -13.39
C ASN A 277 36.09 17.69 -12.44
N ASP A 278 37.31 17.42 -12.89
CA ASP A 278 38.27 16.56 -12.19
C ASP A 278 38.70 17.16 -10.85
N ASP A 279 39.00 18.46 -10.82
CA ASP A 279 39.43 19.17 -9.61
C ASP A 279 38.35 19.19 -8.52
N ALA A 280 37.08 19.47 -8.90
CA ALA A 280 35.97 19.47 -7.96
C ALA A 280 35.67 18.05 -7.45
N PHE A 281 35.75 17.05 -8.34
CA PHE A 281 35.54 15.66 -7.98
C PHE A 281 36.59 15.16 -7.01
N GLU A 282 37.88 15.37 -7.29
CA GLU A 282 38.97 14.89 -6.43
C GLU A 282 38.90 15.54 -5.05
N LYS A 283 38.71 16.86 -4.98
CA LYS A 283 38.53 17.57 -3.70
C LYS A 283 37.35 17.03 -2.92
N LYS A 284 36.18 16.86 -3.56
CA LYS A 284 34.98 16.37 -2.87
C LYS A 284 35.08 14.90 -2.50
N TYR A 285 35.71 14.05 -3.31
CA TYR A 285 35.91 12.63 -3.02
C TYR A 285 36.83 12.40 -1.81
N ASN A 286 37.88 13.22 -1.68
CA ASN A 286 38.81 13.14 -0.56
C ASN A 286 38.25 13.76 0.73
N THR A 287 37.27 14.66 0.62
CA THR A 287 36.60 15.30 1.78
C THR A 287 35.27 14.64 2.14
N LEU A 288 34.74 13.75 1.30
CA LEU A 288 33.48 13.05 1.56
C LEU A 288 33.69 12.05 2.71
N GLY A 289 33.23 12.43 3.89
CA GLY A 289 33.24 11.56 5.06
C GLY A 289 32.39 10.31 4.86
N LEU A 290 32.63 9.31 5.70
CA LEU A 290 31.85 8.06 5.72
C LEU A 290 30.44 8.25 6.31
N ASP A 291 30.15 9.43 6.87
CA ASP A 291 28.93 9.67 7.63
C ASP A 291 27.67 9.66 6.75
N ILE A 292 27.72 10.14 5.50
CA ILE A 292 26.60 9.98 4.56
C ILE A 292 26.27 8.50 4.33
N ILE A 293 27.29 7.64 4.23
CA ILE A 293 27.08 6.20 4.00
C ILE A 293 26.49 5.55 5.26
N LYS A 294 26.91 5.97 6.45
CA LYS A 294 26.30 5.53 7.72
C LYS A 294 24.84 5.99 7.83
N THR A 295 24.54 7.23 7.44
CA THR A 295 23.19 7.79 7.39
C THR A 295 22.31 6.97 6.44
N HIS A 296 22.79 6.65 5.23
CA HIS A 296 22.08 5.79 4.29
C HIS A 296 21.85 4.37 4.85
N GLN A 297 22.87 3.77 5.48
CA GLN A 297 22.75 2.44 6.09
C GLN A 297 21.70 2.42 7.21
N MET A 298 21.71 3.42 8.09
CA MET A 298 20.76 3.55 9.18
C MET A 298 19.33 3.76 8.66
N PHE A 299 19.15 4.60 7.63
CA PHE A 299 17.86 4.75 6.95
C PHE A 299 17.35 3.41 6.40
N CYS A 300 18.22 2.62 5.77
CA CYS A 300 17.84 1.31 5.24
C CYS A 300 17.40 0.34 6.34
N GLN A 301 18.08 0.35 7.49
CA GLN A 301 17.76 -0.55 8.61
C GLN A 301 16.50 -0.14 9.37
N GLU A 302 16.40 1.13 9.72
CA GLU A 302 15.34 1.60 10.62
C GLU A 302 14.05 1.94 9.90
N VAL A 303 14.14 2.50 8.69
CA VAL A 303 12.95 2.91 7.91
C VAL A 303 12.55 1.83 6.93
N LEU A 304 13.46 1.40 6.05
CA LEU A 304 13.15 0.39 5.02
C LEU A 304 13.09 -1.05 5.57
N LYS A 305 13.52 -1.26 6.83
CA LYS A 305 13.60 -2.57 7.49
C LYS A 305 14.46 -3.59 6.70
N LEU A 306 15.50 -3.11 6.02
CA LEU A 306 16.45 -3.91 5.26
C LEU A 306 17.66 -4.28 6.11
N LEU A 307 18.13 -5.51 5.99
CA LEU A 307 19.40 -5.93 6.55
C LEU A 307 20.59 -5.35 5.76
N PRO A 308 21.78 -5.21 6.36
CA PRO A 308 22.98 -4.80 5.64
C PRO A 308 23.21 -5.63 4.38
N GLY A 309 23.41 -4.96 3.23
CA GLY A 309 23.65 -5.61 1.94
C GLY A 309 22.41 -6.07 1.17
N GLN A 310 21.21 -6.04 1.77
CA GLN A 310 19.98 -6.31 1.03
C GLN A 310 19.67 -5.18 0.05
N MET A 311 19.18 -5.56 -1.12
CA MET A 311 18.81 -4.64 -2.20
C MET A 311 17.32 -4.33 -2.17
N ALA A 312 16.96 -3.12 -2.58
CA ALA A 312 15.57 -2.74 -2.79
C ALA A 312 15.47 -1.65 -3.86
N VAL A 313 14.27 -1.50 -4.42
CA VAL A 313 13.92 -0.41 -5.32
C VAL A 313 12.74 0.32 -4.70
N VAL A 314 12.79 1.65 -4.63
CA VAL A 314 11.65 2.47 -4.18
C VAL A 314 11.12 3.25 -5.38
N SER A 315 9.81 3.20 -5.67
CA SER A 315 9.17 3.97 -6.74
C SER A 315 8.06 4.84 -6.16
N ASN A 316 8.19 6.17 -6.27
CA ASN A 316 7.26 7.14 -5.67
C ASN A 316 6.86 6.79 -4.21
N GLY A 317 7.85 6.39 -3.40
CA GLY A 317 7.65 5.94 -2.02
C GLY A 317 7.27 4.47 -1.85
N ARG A 318 6.79 3.75 -2.87
CA ARG A 318 6.52 2.31 -2.79
C ARG A 318 7.82 1.52 -2.68
N ILE A 319 7.96 0.71 -1.64
CA ILE A 319 9.15 -0.11 -1.37
C ILE A 319 8.98 -1.48 -2.03
N LEU A 320 9.95 -1.87 -2.86
CA LEU A 320 10.06 -3.19 -3.50
C LEU A 320 11.35 -3.86 -3.02
N GLY A 321 11.21 -4.81 -2.10
CA GLY A 321 12.33 -5.58 -1.58
C GLY A 321 11.99 -6.28 -0.26
N PRO A 322 12.92 -7.07 0.28
CA PRO A 322 14.29 -7.26 -0.20
C PRO A 322 14.36 -8.04 -1.52
N LEU A 323 15.21 -7.59 -2.45
CA LEU A 323 15.42 -8.21 -3.77
C LEU A 323 16.59 -9.19 -3.73
N GLY A 324 16.40 -10.35 -4.35
CA GLY A 324 17.43 -11.34 -4.61
C GLY A 324 18.38 -10.96 -5.75
N GLU A 325 19.45 -11.75 -5.90
CA GLU A 325 20.38 -11.59 -7.03
C GLU A 325 19.67 -11.89 -8.35
N ASN A 326 19.83 -11.00 -9.35
CA ASN A 326 19.20 -11.12 -10.67
C ASN A 326 17.65 -11.12 -10.69
N GLU A 327 16.99 -10.83 -9.57
CA GLU A 327 15.52 -10.79 -9.52
C GLU A 327 14.93 -9.60 -10.30
N PHE A 328 15.67 -8.49 -10.40
CA PHE A 328 15.20 -7.24 -11.00
C PHE A 328 16.03 -6.85 -12.24
N GLN A 329 15.42 -6.95 -13.42
CA GLN A 329 15.99 -6.71 -14.74
C GLN A 329 15.59 -5.35 -15.32
N THR A 330 15.94 -5.10 -16.59
CA THR A 330 15.62 -3.80 -17.23
C THR A 330 14.13 -3.70 -17.56
N GLU A 331 13.53 -4.82 -17.94
CA GLU A 331 12.10 -4.98 -18.24
C GLU A 331 11.23 -4.71 -16.99
N ASP A 332 11.74 -5.02 -15.80
CA ASP A 332 11.06 -4.72 -14.53
C ASP A 332 10.97 -3.22 -14.25
N PHE A 333 11.99 -2.44 -14.63
CA PHE A 333 11.93 -0.99 -14.51
C PHE A 333 10.90 -0.37 -15.46
N ASP A 334 10.74 -0.94 -16.66
CA ASP A 334 9.72 -0.52 -17.62
C ASP A 334 8.31 -0.82 -17.09
N LEU A 335 8.10 -2.03 -16.57
CA LEU A 335 6.86 -2.43 -15.91
C LEU A 335 6.53 -1.50 -14.74
N LEU A 336 7.50 -1.24 -13.86
CA LEU A 336 7.36 -0.39 -12.69
C LEU A 336 7.00 1.05 -13.06
N GLU A 337 7.70 1.62 -14.05
CA GLU A 337 7.40 2.97 -14.54
C GLU A 337 5.99 3.04 -15.11
N ARG A 338 5.61 2.09 -15.98
CA ARG A 338 4.30 2.10 -16.64
C ARG A 338 3.16 2.02 -15.64
N ILE A 339 3.29 1.16 -14.62
CA ILE A 339 2.27 1.02 -13.56
C ILE A 339 2.19 2.28 -12.72
N THR A 340 3.32 2.79 -12.22
CA THR A 340 3.33 4.00 -11.37
C THR A 340 2.81 5.22 -12.14
N TYR A 341 3.20 5.35 -13.41
CA TYR A 341 2.76 6.45 -14.27
C TYR A 341 1.24 6.42 -14.54
N SER A 342 0.73 5.28 -15.01
CA SER A 342 -0.68 5.13 -15.39
C SER A 342 -1.65 5.13 -14.20
N THR A 343 -1.23 4.66 -13.03
CA THR A 343 -2.11 4.52 -11.86
C THR A 343 -2.45 5.86 -11.22
N SER A 344 -1.46 6.72 -11.02
CA SER A 344 -1.61 7.93 -10.20
C SER A 344 -0.72 9.08 -10.68
N ALA A 345 0.54 8.81 -11.03
CA ALA A 345 1.52 9.87 -11.23
C ALA A 345 1.20 10.78 -12.43
N GLU A 346 0.57 10.29 -13.50
CA GLU A 346 0.12 11.13 -14.62
C GLU A 346 -0.90 12.19 -14.20
N LYS A 347 -1.92 11.78 -13.43
CA LYS A 347 -2.96 12.68 -12.93
C LYS A 347 -2.40 13.69 -11.95
N ILE A 348 -1.54 13.24 -11.03
CA ILE A 348 -0.88 14.13 -10.05
C ILE A 348 0.01 15.14 -10.78
N LYS A 349 0.75 14.69 -11.81
CA LYS A 349 1.58 15.55 -12.66
C LYS A 349 0.77 16.65 -13.34
N ALA A 350 -0.42 16.33 -13.86
CA ALA A 350 -1.30 17.34 -14.47
C ALA A 350 -1.68 18.43 -13.46
N VAL A 351 -2.13 18.04 -12.27
CA VAL A 351 -2.53 18.97 -11.19
C VAL A 351 -1.35 19.82 -10.70
N VAL A 352 -0.17 19.22 -10.47
CA VAL A 352 1.02 19.96 -10.01
C VAL A 352 1.49 20.96 -11.08
N LYS A 353 1.32 20.64 -12.37
CA LYS A 353 1.61 21.57 -13.46
C LYS A 353 0.66 22.77 -13.46
N GLU A 354 -0.63 22.56 -13.17
CA GLU A 354 -1.62 23.63 -13.03
C GLU A 354 -1.33 24.55 -11.82
N MET A 355 -0.77 24.00 -10.74
CA MET A 355 -0.35 24.79 -9.57
C MET A 355 0.85 25.71 -9.83
N GLY A 356 1.55 25.59 -10.97
CA GLY A 356 2.67 26.47 -11.32
C GLY A 356 3.94 26.29 -10.46
N VAL A 357 4.10 25.15 -9.80
CA VAL A 357 5.27 24.86 -8.94
C VAL A 357 6.54 24.68 -9.80
N ASN A 358 7.69 25.13 -9.29
CA ASN A 358 9.00 24.91 -9.91
C ASN A 358 9.22 23.42 -10.24
N THR A 359 9.86 23.10 -11.36
CA THR A 359 9.98 21.74 -11.92
C THR A 359 10.70 20.74 -11.00
N LYS A 360 11.74 21.19 -10.28
CA LYS A 360 12.47 20.36 -9.30
C LYS A 360 11.60 20.03 -8.08
N SER A 361 11.09 21.06 -7.41
CA SER A 361 10.19 20.91 -6.26
C SER A 361 8.87 20.23 -6.61
N GLY A 362 8.40 20.40 -7.85
CA GLY A 362 7.19 19.78 -8.38
C GLY A 362 7.35 18.27 -8.54
N SER A 363 8.50 17.79 -9.01
CA SER A 363 8.78 16.35 -9.10
C SER A 363 8.86 15.70 -7.71
N ASP A 364 9.44 16.40 -6.72
CA ASP A 364 9.43 15.97 -5.31
C ASP A 364 8.01 15.96 -4.74
N LEU A 365 7.21 16.98 -5.04
CA LEU A 365 5.82 17.06 -4.62
C LEU A 365 5.00 15.90 -5.20
N ILE A 366 5.19 15.54 -6.48
CA ILE A 366 4.53 14.37 -7.09
C ILE A 366 4.87 13.09 -6.32
N MET A 367 6.16 12.86 -6.03
CA MET A 367 6.59 11.71 -5.24
C MET A 367 5.92 11.67 -3.86
N LYS A 368 5.89 12.80 -3.15
CA LYS A 368 5.32 12.90 -1.80
C LYS A 368 3.79 12.68 -1.81
N ILE A 369 3.07 13.27 -2.76
CA ILE A 369 1.62 13.11 -2.93
C ILE A 369 1.28 11.67 -3.32
N ASP A 370 2.01 11.10 -4.28
CA ASP A 370 1.74 9.75 -4.78
C ASP A 370 1.95 8.69 -3.68
N ALA A 371 3.04 8.82 -2.90
CA ALA A 371 3.29 7.97 -1.75
C ALA A 371 2.16 8.05 -0.71
N LEU A 372 1.68 9.27 -0.40
CA LEU A 372 0.62 9.51 0.56
C LEU A 372 -0.70 8.88 0.08
N LEU A 373 -1.16 9.24 -1.11
CA LEU A 373 -2.44 8.78 -1.67
C LEU A 373 -2.45 7.28 -1.90
N SER A 374 -1.32 6.70 -2.30
CA SER A 374 -1.21 5.27 -2.55
C SER A 374 -1.06 4.43 -1.27
N SER A 375 -0.63 5.04 -0.16
CA SER A 375 -0.54 4.36 1.14
C SER A 375 -1.88 4.17 1.85
N LEU A 376 -2.89 4.97 1.48
CA LEU A 376 -4.21 4.92 2.11
C LEU A 376 -5.07 3.80 1.49
N PRO A 377 -5.81 3.02 2.31
CA PRO A 377 -6.72 2.02 1.79
C PRO A 377 -7.79 2.70 0.93
N LYS A 378 -7.96 2.22 -0.31
CA LYS A 378 -9.02 2.68 -1.21
C LYS A 378 -10.32 1.98 -0.83
N THR A 379 -10.95 2.40 0.27
CA THR A 379 -12.20 1.81 0.73
C THR A 379 -13.35 2.21 -0.20
N GLU A 380 -13.41 3.48 -0.60
CA GLU A 380 -14.45 4.02 -1.49
C GLU A 380 -13.89 5.05 -2.49
N MET A 381 -14.57 5.18 -3.63
CA MET A 381 -14.24 6.23 -4.61
C MET A 381 -14.77 7.57 -4.09
N ARG A 382 -13.89 8.58 -4.01
CA ARG A 382 -14.30 9.95 -3.70
C ARG A 382 -15.27 10.44 -4.78
N GLN A 383 -16.48 10.80 -4.37
CA GLN A 383 -17.48 11.44 -5.21
C GLN A 383 -17.47 12.94 -4.92
N ASP A 384 -17.55 13.74 -5.99
CA ASP A 384 -17.83 15.16 -5.83
C ASP A 384 -19.34 15.36 -5.88
N ALA A 385 -19.88 16.15 -4.96
CA ALA A 385 -21.30 16.43 -4.87
C ALA A 385 -21.59 17.77 -5.57
N GLU A 386 -21.80 17.74 -6.88
CA GLU A 386 -22.25 18.92 -7.63
C GLU A 386 -23.70 19.26 -7.28
N LEU A 387 -23.90 20.28 -6.44
CA LEU A 387 -25.22 20.69 -5.97
C LEU A 387 -25.66 21.98 -6.68
N LEU A 388 -26.71 21.87 -7.49
CA LEU A 388 -27.12 22.88 -8.48
C LEU A 388 -27.69 24.18 -7.89
N ARG A 389 -28.16 24.17 -6.63
CA ARG A 389 -28.82 25.32 -5.99
C ARG A 389 -28.54 25.37 -4.49
N GLU A 390 -27.83 26.41 -4.06
CA GLU A 390 -27.42 26.57 -2.66
C GLU A 390 -28.04 27.79 -1.94
N GLN A 391 -28.85 28.60 -2.62
CA GLN A 391 -29.23 29.94 -2.14
C GLN A 391 -30.10 29.95 -0.86
N HIS A 392 -30.99 28.97 -0.70
CA HIS A 392 -31.98 28.95 0.40
C HIS A 392 -32.04 27.61 1.16
N SER A 393 -31.32 26.59 0.70
CA SER A 393 -31.41 25.20 1.18
C SER A 393 -30.17 24.74 1.96
N VAL A 394 -29.22 25.65 2.21
CA VAL A 394 -27.89 25.32 2.73
C VAL A 394 -27.54 26.22 3.89
N VAL A 395 -27.15 25.60 5.00
CA VAL A 395 -26.47 26.28 6.10
C VAL A 395 -24.97 26.21 5.83
N LYS A 396 -24.32 27.37 5.76
CA LYS A 396 -22.91 27.51 5.44
C LYS A 396 -22.14 28.02 6.66
N ILE A 397 -21.02 27.39 6.94
CA ILE A 397 -20.02 27.87 7.90
C ILE A 397 -18.71 27.98 7.14
N GLU A 398 -18.18 29.20 7.08
CA GLU A 398 -16.92 29.47 6.43
C GLU A 398 -15.75 29.14 7.37
N PRO A 399 -14.64 28.59 6.83
CA PRO A 399 -13.45 28.29 7.60
C PRO A 399 -12.67 29.56 7.94
N GLN A 400 -11.73 29.46 8.88
CA GLN A 400 -10.73 30.50 9.12
C GLN A 400 -9.80 30.65 7.91
N GLU A 401 -9.52 31.88 7.52
CA GLU A 401 -8.70 32.20 6.34
C GLU A 401 -7.22 31.85 6.56
N ASN A 402 -6.54 31.40 5.50
CA ASN A 402 -5.11 31.04 5.48
C ASN A 402 -4.68 29.86 6.36
N GLU A 403 -5.64 29.12 6.93
CA GLU A 403 -5.36 27.88 7.65
C GLU A 403 -5.90 26.66 6.88
N PRO A 404 -5.27 25.48 7.05
CA PRO A 404 -5.84 24.25 6.51
C PRO A 404 -7.19 23.99 7.20
N PHE A 405 -8.19 23.64 6.39
CA PHE A 405 -9.54 23.34 6.87
C PHE A 405 -10.04 22.01 6.33
N TYR A 406 -11.00 21.41 7.03
CA TYR A 406 -11.75 20.25 6.56
C TYR A 406 -12.99 20.72 5.79
N ASP A 407 -13.12 20.32 4.52
CA ASP A 407 -14.35 20.55 3.73
C ASP A 407 -15.37 19.44 4.04
N VAL A 408 -16.44 19.81 4.75
CA VAL A 408 -17.49 18.91 5.19
C VAL A 408 -18.79 19.26 4.47
N ILE A 409 -19.27 18.31 3.67
CA ILE A 409 -20.58 18.38 3.03
C ILE A 409 -21.49 17.38 3.74
N ALA A 410 -22.53 17.89 4.40
CA ALA A 410 -23.52 17.06 5.08
C ALA A 410 -24.87 17.20 4.39
N ILE A 411 -25.45 16.09 3.96
CA ILE A 411 -26.80 16.04 3.38
C ILE A 411 -27.66 15.23 4.33
N VAL A 412 -28.61 15.88 4.99
CA VAL A 412 -29.43 15.26 6.03
C VAL A 412 -30.90 15.55 5.79
N ASP A 413 -31.75 14.56 6.07
CA ASP A 413 -33.17 14.80 6.25
C ASP A 413 -33.40 15.17 7.73
N PRO A 414 -33.79 16.42 8.06
CA PRO A 414 -33.95 16.85 9.45
C PRO A 414 -35.00 16.04 10.23
N LEU A 415 -35.86 15.28 9.54
CA LEU A 415 -36.89 14.45 10.16
C LEU A 415 -36.42 13.02 10.44
N THR A 416 -35.10 12.76 10.42
CA THR A 416 -34.53 11.43 10.70
C THR A 416 -33.79 11.39 12.03
N ARG A 417 -33.70 10.21 12.65
CA ARG A 417 -32.93 9.99 13.90
C ARG A 417 -31.44 10.22 13.68
N GLU A 418 -30.95 9.84 12.50
CA GLU A 418 -29.56 10.01 12.08
C GLU A 418 -29.18 11.49 12.01
N ALA A 419 -30.10 12.37 11.58
CA ALA A 419 -29.89 13.81 11.60
C ALA A 419 -29.76 14.37 13.02
N GLN A 420 -30.49 13.83 14.01
CA GLN A 420 -30.34 14.24 15.42
C GLN A 420 -28.93 13.93 15.95
N LYS A 421 -28.37 12.77 15.58
CA LYS A 421 -26.99 12.38 15.91
C LYS A 421 -25.96 13.24 15.15
N MET A 422 -26.15 13.40 13.84
CA MET A 422 -25.24 14.16 12.99
C MET A 422 -25.15 15.63 13.40
N ALA A 423 -26.27 16.24 13.76
CA ALA A 423 -26.31 17.65 14.17
C ALA A 423 -25.36 17.94 15.34
N HIS A 424 -25.42 17.13 16.41
CA HIS A 424 -24.54 17.32 17.57
C HIS A 424 -23.08 17.05 17.24
N LEU A 425 -22.80 16.04 16.41
CA LEU A 425 -21.44 15.73 15.96
C LEU A 425 -20.84 16.87 15.14
N LEU A 426 -21.61 17.50 14.25
CA LEU A 426 -21.17 18.65 13.47
C LEU A 426 -20.91 19.89 14.33
N ILE A 427 -21.72 20.10 15.38
CA ILE A 427 -21.49 21.19 16.35
C ILE A 427 -20.15 20.98 17.06
N VAL A 428 -19.92 19.79 17.62
CA VAL A 428 -18.66 19.47 18.31
C VAL A 428 -17.47 19.55 17.34
N LEU A 429 -17.60 19.03 16.13
CA LEU A 429 -16.52 19.04 15.13
C LEU A 429 -16.12 20.47 14.75
N LYS A 430 -17.10 21.37 14.59
CA LYS A 430 -16.88 22.79 14.28
C LYS A 430 -16.06 23.49 15.37
N ASP A 431 -16.26 23.12 16.63
CA ASP A 431 -15.57 23.76 17.76
C ASP A 431 -14.13 23.22 17.94
N ILE A 432 -13.87 21.97 17.55
CA ILE A 432 -12.55 21.32 17.70
C ILE A 432 -11.59 21.62 16.54
N VAL A 433 -12.09 21.67 15.29
CA VAL A 433 -11.24 21.84 14.10
C VAL A 433 -11.78 22.93 13.17
N ASN A 434 -10.89 23.52 12.36
CA ASN A 434 -11.28 24.48 11.34
C ASN A 434 -12.06 23.76 10.20
N VAL A 435 -13.37 24.01 10.10
CA VAL A 435 -14.28 23.34 9.16
C VAL A 435 -14.92 24.34 8.21
N LYS A 436 -14.94 24.00 6.92
CA LYS A 436 -15.87 24.56 5.95
C LYS A 436 -17.09 23.64 5.87
N LEU A 437 -18.20 24.04 6.50
CA LEU A 437 -19.42 23.21 6.54
C LEU A 437 -20.45 23.69 5.52
N ARG A 438 -20.94 22.77 4.71
CA ARG A 438 -22.15 22.95 3.89
C ARG A 438 -23.18 21.89 4.29
N LEU A 439 -24.20 22.31 5.04
CA LEU A 439 -25.28 21.44 5.51
C LEU A 439 -26.54 21.64 4.66
N PHE A 440 -26.93 20.61 3.93
CA PHE A 440 -28.11 20.55 3.09
C PHE A 440 -29.24 19.84 3.83
N LEU A 441 -30.40 20.48 3.90
CA LEU A 441 -31.61 19.89 4.46
C LEU A 441 -32.47 19.31 3.34
N SER A 442 -32.43 17.98 3.19
CA SER A 442 -33.15 17.25 2.14
C SER A 442 -34.32 16.47 2.73
N CYS A 443 -35.48 17.11 2.79
CA CYS A 443 -36.69 16.49 3.35
C CYS A 443 -37.40 15.61 2.32
N ARG A 444 -38.00 14.51 2.77
CA ARG A 444 -38.97 13.75 1.96
C ARG A 444 -40.25 14.56 1.75
N SER A 445 -40.77 14.55 0.52
CA SER A 445 -41.99 15.30 0.15
C SER A 445 -43.29 14.69 0.68
N LYS A 446 -43.29 13.40 1.00
CA LYS A 446 -44.44 12.67 1.54
C LYS A 446 -44.01 11.87 2.75
N LEU A 447 -44.73 12.06 3.84
CA LEU A 447 -44.57 11.32 5.09
C LEU A 447 -45.84 10.51 5.31
N SER A 448 -45.71 9.20 5.44
CA SER A 448 -46.84 8.31 5.77
C SER A 448 -47.20 8.36 7.25
N GLU A 449 -46.22 8.67 8.11
CA GLU A 449 -46.32 8.63 9.56
C GLU A 449 -45.51 9.80 10.17
N VAL A 450 -45.71 10.03 11.48
CA VAL A 450 -44.91 11.02 12.22
C VAL A 450 -43.46 10.54 12.26
N PRO A 451 -42.50 11.33 11.76
CA PRO A 451 -41.16 10.82 11.48
C PRO A 451 -40.26 10.74 12.72
N LEU A 452 -40.48 11.60 13.72
CA LEU A 452 -39.76 11.60 14.99
C LEU A 452 -40.74 11.39 16.14
N THR A 453 -40.56 10.27 16.87
CA THR A 453 -41.41 9.86 17.99
C THR A 453 -40.68 9.84 19.33
N SER A 454 -39.44 10.33 19.38
CA SER A 454 -38.56 10.26 20.54
C SER A 454 -37.78 11.56 20.75
N PHE A 455 -37.51 11.88 22.02
CA PHE A 455 -36.56 12.90 22.41
C PHE A 455 -35.14 12.32 22.40
N TYR A 456 -34.15 13.10 21.96
CA TYR A 456 -32.78 12.63 21.80
C TYR A 456 -31.76 13.63 22.36
N ARG A 457 -30.74 13.12 23.03
CA ARG A 457 -29.57 13.86 23.49
C ARG A 457 -28.33 13.03 23.18
N PHE A 458 -27.30 13.69 22.64
CA PHE A 458 -26.02 13.07 22.39
C PHE A 458 -25.01 13.59 23.41
N VAL A 459 -24.33 12.68 24.10
CA VAL A 459 -23.38 13.03 25.15
C VAL A 459 -21.99 13.09 24.53
N LEU A 460 -21.61 14.28 24.07
CA LEU A 460 -20.27 14.57 23.55
C LEU A 460 -19.99 16.06 23.72
N GLU A 461 -18.93 16.39 24.45
CA GLU A 461 -18.47 17.76 24.66
C GLU A 461 -17.16 17.99 23.89
N PRO A 462 -16.90 19.21 23.37
CA PRO A 462 -15.69 19.50 22.61
C PRO A 462 -14.44 19.53 23.49
N GLU A 463 -14.59 19.85 24.78
CA GLU A 463 -13.50 19.94 25.75
C GLU A 463 -13.90 19.31 27.09
N ILE A 464 -12.89 18.99 27.91
CA ILE A 464 -13.10 18.47 29.26
C ILE A 464 -13.66 19.60 30.14
N MET A 465 -14.93 19.49 30.52
CA MET A 465 -15.56 20.44 31.43
C MET A 465 -15.16 20.14 32.88
N TYR A 466 -14.76 21.14 33.65
CA TYR A 466 -14.48 21.01 35.08
C TYR A 466 -15.66 21.49 35.90
N GLY A 467 -16.01 20.73 36.95
CA GLY A 467 -17.05 21.14 37.89
C GLY A 467 -16.67 22.39 38.70
N ILE A 468 -17.63 22.90 39.49
CA ILE A 468 -17.49 24.13 40.30
C ILE A 468 -16.27 24.08 41.24
N ASN A 469 -15.89 22.88 41.69
CA ASN A 469 -14.75 22.67 42.58
C ASN A 469 -13.39 22.55 41.85
N LYS A 470 -13.32 22.72 40.52
CA LYS A 470 -12.13 22.74 39.63
C LYS A 470 -11.11 21.60 39.76
N HIS A 471 -11.33 20.63 40.64
CA HIS A 471 -10.40 19.53 40.90
C HIS A 471 -10.75 18.23 40.18
N LEU A 472 -12.02 18.04 39.80
CA LEU A 472 -12.46 16.90 38.99
C LEU A 472 -13.21 17.38 37.73
N PRO A 473 -13.02 16.69 36.60
CA PRO A 473 -13.88 16.88 35.44
C PRO A 473 -15.33 16.56 35.82
N SER A 474 -16.27 17.32 35.26
CA SER A 474 -17.69 17.03 35.37
C SER A 474 -17.99 15.72 34.66
N GLU A 475 -18.83 14.90 35.27
CA GLU A 475 -19.29 13.68 34.63
C GLU A 475 -20.14 14.03 33.39
N PRO A 476 -19.93 13.31 32.26
CA PRO A 476 -20.73 13.49 31.06
C PRO A 476 -22.12 12.90 31.31
N VAL A 477 -23.16 13.73 31.22
CA VAL A 477 -24.54 13.32 31.54
C VAL A 477 -25.52 13.80 30.48
N ALA A 478 -26.50 12.96 30.13
CA ALA A 478 -27.63 13.36 29.30
C ALA A 478 -28.73 13.95 30.18
N LYS A 479 -28.97 15.26 30.08
CA LYS A 479 -30.07 15.94 30.78
C LYS A 479 -31.22 16.23 29.84
N PHE A 480 -32.40 15.71 30.21
CA PHE A 480 -33.65 16.05 29.57
C PHE A 480 -34.42 16.98 30.49
N LEU A 481 -34.68 18.20 30.03
CA LEU A 481 -35.43 19.22 30.76
C LEU A 481 -36.76 19.43 30.06
N GLU A 482 -37.81 19.75 30.83
CA GLU A 482 -39.14 20.11 30.31
C GLU A 482 -39.77 19.01 29.42
N LEU A 483 -39.60 17.74 29.80
CA LEU A 483 -40.29 16.63 29.15
C LEU A 483 -41.79 16.65 29.45
N PRO A 484 -42.66 16.22 28.50
CA PRO A 484 -44.09 16.12 28.75
C PRO A 484 -44.38 15.07 29.83
N GLU A 485 -45.22 15.42 30.81
CA GLU A 485 -45.45 14.57 31.99
C GLU A 485 -46.47 13.44 31.80
N SER A 486 -47.43 13.63 30.88
CA SER A 486 -48.55 12.70 30.66
C SER A 486 -48.27 11.45 29.82
N PRO A 487 -47.37 11.44 28.81
CA PRO A 487 -47.10 10.23 28.05
C PRO A 487 -46.19 9.27 28.84
N LEU A 488 -46.36 7.97 28.59
CA LEU A 488 -45.39 6.96 28.99
C LEU A 488 -44.14 7.07 28.11
N LEU A 489 -42.97 7.15 28.74
CA LEU A 489 -41.68 7.27 28.08
C LEU A 489 -40.83 6.03 28.36
N THR A 490 -39.98 5.68 27.39
CA THR A 490 -38.97 4.61 27.53
C THR A 490 -37.59 5.24 27.37
N LEU A 491 -36.68 4.96 28.31
CA LEU A 491 -35.30 5.39 28.22
C LEU A 491 -34.48 4.34 27.47
N ASN A 492 -33.93 4.73 26.31
CA ASN A 492 -33.07 3.87 25.52
C ASN A 492 -31.69 4.51 25.36
N MET A 493 -30.63 3.73 25.61
CA MET A 493 -29.24 4.15 25.47
C MET A 493 -28.70 3.68 24.12
N ILE A 494 -28.36 4.63 23.24
CA ILE A 494 -27.82 4.33 21.91
C ILE A 494 -26.29 4.37 21.98
N THR A 495 -25.66 3.19 21.92
CA THR A 495 -24.21 3.03 22.02
C THR A 495 -23.59 2.60 20.68
N PRO A 496 -22.26 2.75 20.50
CA PRO A 496 -21.56 2.06 19.42
C PRO A 496 -21.81 0.56 19.45
N GLU A 497 -21.81 -0.10 18.27
CA GLU A 497 -22.13 -1.53 18.15
C GLU A 497 -21.18 -2.43 18.94
N SER A 498 -19.92 -2.00 19.12
CA SER A 498 -18.92 -2.75 19.88
C SER A 498 -19.09 -2.63 21.40
N TRP A 499 -20.04 -1.86 21.91
CA TRP A 499 -20.20 -1.61 23.35
C TRP A 499 -21.38 -2.40 23.91
N LEU A 500 -21.13 -3.16 24.98
CA LEU A 500 -22.17 -3.82 25.76
C LEU A 500 -22.42 -3.00 27.04
N VAL A 501 -23.58 -2.37 27.11
CA VAL A 501 -23.94 -1.47 28.21
C VAL A 501 -25.15 -2.00 28.96
N GLU A 502 -25.11 -1.93 30.29
CA GLU A 502 -26.20 -2.36 31.18
C GLU A 502 -26.58 -1.23 32.14
N ALA A 503 -27.86 -1.19 32.54
CA ALA A 503 -28.33 -0.27 33.57
C ALA A 503 -28.00 -0.85 34.96
N VAL A 504 -27.15 -0.17 35.72
CA VAL A 504 -26.69 -0.64 37.04
C VAL A 504 -27.47 -0.03 38.20
N ASN A 505 -27.98 1.19 38.01
CA ASN A 505 -28.74 1.90 39.01
C ASN A 505 -29.86 2.68 38.32
N SER A 506 -31.10 2.46 38.73
CA SER A 506 -32.24 3.23 38.24
C SER A 506 -33.23 3.49 39.38
N SER A 507 -33.77 4.70 39.43
CA SER A 507 -34.80 5.04 40.42
C SER A 507 -36.19 4.53 40.05
N CYS A 508 -36.41 4.15 38.80
CA CYS A 508 -37.68 3.64 38.28
C CYS A 508 -37.48 2.57 37.19
N ASP A 509 -38.60 2.01 36.74
CA ASP A 509 -38.66 1.17 35.53
C ASP A 509 -38.37 2.05 34.29
N LEU A 510 -37.34 1.68 33.54
CA LEU A 510 -36.85 2.45 32.38
C LEU A 510 -37.72 2.26 31.14
N ASP A 511 -38.49 1.17 31.07
CA ASP A 511 -39.38 0.91 29.96
C ASP A 511 -40.72 1.66 30.09
N ASN A 512 -41.12 2.01 31.32
CA ASN A 512 -42.42 2.60 31.67
C ASN A 512 -42.29 3.85 32.57
N ILE A 513 -41.59 4.88 32.08
CA ILE A 513 -41.41 6.13 32.82
C ILE A 513 -42.67 6.99 32.66
N HIS A 514 -43.46 7.11 33.73
CA HIS A 514 -44.59 8.05 33.81
C HIS A 514 -44.26 9.19 34.77
N LEU A 515 -43.87 10.34 34.20
CA LEU A 515 -43.36 11.48 34.99
C LEU A 515 -44.42 12.06 35.93
N GLN A 516 -45.71 11.97 35.59
CA GLN A 516 -46.81 12.43 36.46
C GLN A 516 -46.86 11.68 37.81
N ASP A 517 -46.47 10.41 37.84
CA ASP A 517 -46.49 9.59 39.06
C ASP A 517 -45.21 9.74 39.90
N ILE A 518 -44.14 10.27 39.29
CA ILE A 518 -42.82 10.37 39.91
C ILE A 518 -42.64 11.75 40.54
N LYS A 519 -42.38 11.79 41.86
CA LYS A 519 -42.08 13.02 42.57
C LYS A 519 -40.57 13.29 42.57
N GLY A 520 -40.09 14.02 41.56
CA GLY A 520 -38.70 14.49 41.49
C GLY A 520 -38.00 14.12 40.18
N THR A 521 -36.66 14.15 40.19
CA THR A 521 -35.83 13.82 39.03
C THR A 521 -35.68 12.30 38.90
N VAL A 522 -35.78 11.79 37.67
CA VAL A 522 -35.41 10.42 37.34
C VAL A 522 -33.91 10.38 37.07
N GLU A 523 -33.18 9.56 37.83
CA GLU A 523 -31.74 9.37 37.71
C GLU A 523 -31.47 7.91 37.35
N THR A 524 -30.57 7.70 36.40
CA THR A 524 -30.22 6.37 35.90
C THR A 524 -28.75 6.36 35.51
N GLU A 525 -28.04 5.33 35.97
CA GLU A 525 -26.62 5.12 35.70
C GLU A 525 -26.48 3.84 34.87
N TYR A 526 -25.72 3.97 33.78
CA TYR A 526 -25.38 2.87 32.89
C TYR A 526 -23.88 2.57 33.02
N GLU A 527 -23.53 1.28 33.00
CA GLU A 527 -22.14 0.82 33.01
C GLU A 527 -21.80 0.15 31.67
N LEU A 528 -20.64 0.52 31.11
CA LEU A 528 -20.04 -0.19 29.98
C LEU A 528 -19.35 -1.45 30.51
N GLU A 529 -20.05 -2.58 30.46
CA GLU A 529 -19.58 -3.84 31.04
C GLU A 529 -18.48 -4.49 30.19
N TYR A 530 -18.65 -4.48 28.86
CA TYR A 530 -17.70 -5.07 27.93
C TYR A 530 -17.59 -4.30 26.61
N ILE A 531 -16.45 -4.48 25.96
CA ILE A 531 -16.21 -4.14 24.55
C ILE A 531 -16.13 -5.45 23.76
N LEU A 532 -16.90 -5.54 22.68
CA LEU A 532 -16.94 -6.72 21.83
C LEU A 532 -15.67 -6.83 20.98
N LEU A 533 -15.09 -8.03 20.99
CA LEU A 533 -14.09 -8.47 20.04
C LEU A 533 -14.79 -9.32 18.99
N GLU A 534 -14.87 -8.79 17.78
CA GLU A 534 -15.50 -9.46 16.64
C GLU A 534 -14.50 -9.78 15.55
N GLY A 535 -14.82 -10.77 14.73
CA GLY A 535 -13.99 -11.14 13.59
C GLY A 535 -14.67 -12.13 12.68
N HIS A 536 -14.01 -12.37 11.55
CA HIS A 536 -14.41 -13.34 10.55
C HIS A 536 -13.33 -14.41 10.41
N CYS A 537 -13.75 -15.67 10.33
CA CYS A 537 -12.86 -16.82 10.21
C CYS A 537 -13.20 -17.63 8.95
N PHE A 538 -12.19 -17.96 8.16
CA PHE A 538 -12.31 -18.74 6.94
C PHE A 538 -11.27 -19.85 6.91
N ASP A 539 -11.65 -21.01 6.40
CA ASP A 539 -10.71 -22.11 6.12
C ASP A 539 -9.95 -21.82 4.82
N VAL A 540 -8.62 -21.79 4.89
CA VAL A 540 -7.73 -21.51 3.75
C VAL A 540 -7.91 -22.53 2.62
N SER A 541 -8.23 -23.79 2.95
CA SER A 541 -8.33 -24.86 1.96
C SER A 541 -9.61 -24.79 1.13
N THR A 542 -10.69 -24.28 1.72
CA THR A 542 -12.03 -24.30 1.11
C THR A 542 -12.59 -22.90 0.84
N GLY A 543 -11.99 -21.86 1.43
CA GLY A 543 -12.52 -20.49 1.44
C GLY A 543 -13.84 -20.34 2.21
N GLN A 544 -14.33 -21.42 2.84
CA GLN A 544 -15.62 -21.45 3.52
C GLN A 544 -15.45 -21.18 5.02
N PRO A 545 -16.48 -20.60 5.68
CA PRO A 545 -16.43 -20.40 7.11
C PRO A 545 -16.53 -21.73 7.88
N PRO A 546 -15.61 -22.02 8.82
CA PRO A 546 -15.59 -23.28 9.57
C PRO A 546 -16.67 -23.28 10.66
N ARG A 547 -17.91 -23.58 10.24
CA ARG A 547 -19.09 -23.54 11.11
C ARG A 547 -18.92 -24.42 12.34
N GLY A 548 -19.17 -23.85 13.52
CA GLY A 548 -19.10 -24.56 14.79
C GLY A 548 -17.69 -24.71 15.34
N LEU A 549 -16.67 -24.16 14.68
CA LEU A 549 -15.35 -23.99 15.25
C LEU A 549 -15.46 -23.18 16.54
N GLN A 550 -14.79 -23.64 17.60
CA GLN A 550 -14.93 -23.04 18.92
C GLN A 550 -13.66 -22.28 19.28
N PHE A 551 -13.82 -21.03 19.67
CA PHE A 551 -12.74 -20.18 20.19
C PHE A 551 -12.86 -20.02 21.70
N THR A 552 -11.72 -19.87 22.35
CA THR A 552 -11.58 -19.45 23.75
C THR A 552 -10.70 -18.22 23.82
N LEU A 553 -11.12 -17.24 24.60
CA LEU A 553 -10.37 -16.01 24.90
C LEU A 553 -9.96 -16.02 26.37
N GLY A 554 -8.72 -15.64 26.64
CA GLY A 554 -8.23 -15.49 28.01
C GLY A 554 -6.91 -14.74 28.09
N THR A 555 -6.40 -14.57 29.30
CA THR A 555 -5.09 -13.96 29.56
C THR A 555 -4.02 -15.05 29.72
N LYS A 556 -2.75 -14.65 29.85
CA LYS A 556 -1.66 -15.61 30.13
C LYS A 556 -1.87 -16.40 31.42
N ASN A 557 -2.50 -15.79 32.43
CA ASN A 557 -2.72 -16.40 33.75
C ASN A 557 -3.98 -17.27 33.77
N ASN A 558 -5.04 -16.85 33.07
CA ASN A 558 -6.25 -17.65 32.91
C ASN A 558 -6.62 -17.73 31.42
N PRO A 559 -6.22 -18.81 30.72
CA PRO A 559 -6.30 -18.91 29.26
C PRO A 559 -7.72 -19.15 28.73
N VAL A 560 -8.68 -19.52 29.58
CA VAL A 560 -10.07 -19.79 29.16
C VAL A 560 -10.99 -18.99 30.08
N MET A 561 -11.40 -17.81 29.63
CA MET A 561 -12.36 -16.96 30.33
C MET A 561 -13.71 -16.92 29.62
N VAL A 562 -13.68 -16.73 28.30
CA VAL A 562 -14.90 -16.61 27.47
C VAL A 562 -14.75 -17.54 26.27
N ASP A 563 -15.84 -18.17 25.86
CA ASP A 563 -15.90 -19.00 24.67
C ASP A 563 -16.97 -18.51 23.69
N THR A 564 -16.75 -18.79 22.41
CA THR A 564 -17.71 -18.52 21.34
C THR A 564 -17.58 -19.55 20.23
N ILE A 565 -18.55 -19.58 19.34
CA ILE A 565 -18.55 -20.44 18.16
C ILE A 565 -18.60 -19.61 16.88
N VAL A 566 -17.91 -20.09 15.85
CA VAL A 566 -17.95 -19.50 14.51
C VAL A 566 -19.28 -19.80 13.85
N MET A 567 -19.97 -18.75 13.43
CA MET A 567 -21.24 -18.84 12.72
C MET A 567 -21.03 -19.21 11.25
N ALA A 568 -22.05 -19.81 10.63
CA ALA A 568 -22.02 -20.14 9.21
C ALA A 568 -22.03 -18.88 8.32
N ASN A 569 -22.67 -17.81 8.78
CA ASN A 569 -22.77 -16.56 8.03
C ASN A 569 -21.45 -15.79 8.15
N LEU A 570 -20.74 -15.64 7.02
CA LEU A 570 -19.49 -14.90 6.91
C LEU A 570 -18.40 -15.31 7.91
N GLY A 571 -18.49 -16.49 8.53
CA GLY A 571 -17.54 -16.94 9.54
C GLY A 571 -17.49 -16.04 10.76
N TYR A 572 -18.57 -15.32 11.05
CA TYR A 572 -18.60 -14.33 12.12
C TYR A 572 -18.50 -14.98 13.50
N PHE A 573 -17.72 -14.37 14.38
CA PHE A 573 -17.67 -14.71 15.80
C PHE A 573 -17.54 -13.42 16.63
N GLN A 574 -18.07 -13.47 17.85
CA GLN A 574 -17.99 -12.36 18.80
C GLN A 574 -17.63 -12.88 20.19
N LEU A 575 -16.81 -12.13 20.91
CA LEU A 575 -16.36 -12.40 22.27
C LEU A 575 -16.48 -11.12 23.10
N LYS A 576 -16.87 -11.26 24.36
CA LYS A 576 -16.89 -10.15 25.31
C LYS A 576 -15.50 -9.97 25.90
N ALA A 577 -14.94 -8.76 25.85
CA ALA A 577 -13.62 -8.47 26.38
C ALA A 577 -13.57 -7.09 27.03
N ASN A 578 -12.56 -6.88 27.87
CA ASN A 578 -12.23 -5.56 28.43
C ASN A 578 -10.86 -5.09 27.91
N PRO A 579 -10.52 -3.79 27.98
CA PRO A 579 -9.22 -3.31 27.53
C PRO A 579 -8.06 -4.11 28.16
N GLY A 580 -7.21 -4.73 27.33
CA GLY A 580 -6.14 -5.59 27.82
C GLY A 580 -5.48 -6.43 26.74
N ALA A 581 -4.43 -7.17 27.13
CA ALA A 581 -3.75 -8.12 26.26
C ALA A 581 -4.39 -9.50 26.37
N TRP A 582 -5.08 -9.91 25.32
CA TRP A 582 -5.80 -11.18 25.25
C TRP A 582 -5.09 -12.18 24.34
N THR A 583 -5.32 -13.47 24.59
CA THR A 583 -4.88 -14.56 23.72
C THR A 583 -6.09 -15.33 23.22
N LEU A 584 -6.35 -15.27 21.91
CA LEU A 584 -7.37 -16.06 21.24
C LEU A 584 -6.79 -17.43 20.88
N ARG A 585 -7.49 -18.51 21.24
CA ARG A 585 -7.08 -19.89 20.95
C ARG A 585 -8.27 -20.72 20.49
N LEU A 586 -7.98 -21.78 19.73
CA LEU A 586 -8.96 -22.83 19.52
C LEU A 586 -9.24 -23.55 20.83
N ARG A 587 -10.51 -23.86 21.08
CA ARG A 587 -10.90 -24.65 22.24
C ARG A 587 -10.31 -26.05 22.10
N LYS A 588 -9.72 -26.54 23.20
CA LYS A 588 -9.19 -27.91 23.28
C LYS A 588 -10.25 -28.94 22.91
N GLY A 589 -9.86 -29.89 22.08
CA GLY A 589 -10.73 -30.94 21.54
C GLY A 589 -10.83 -30.84 20.02
N ARG A 590 -12.00 -31.21 19.48
CA ARG A 590 -12.20 -31.39 18.02
C ARG A 590 -11.80 -30.18 17.17
N SER A 591 -11.95 -28.96 17.69
CA SER A 591 -11.52 -27.73 16.99
C SER A 591 -9.99 -27.68 16.80
N GLU A 592 -9.23 -27.96 17.86
CA GLU A 592 -7.76 -27.96 17.85
C GLU A 592 -7.19 -29.21 17.14
N ASP A 593 -7.90 -30.34 17.17
CA ASP A 593 -7.48 -31.57 16.49
C ASP A 593 -7.56 -31.48 14.95
N ILE A 594 -8.54 -30.71 14.45
CA ILE A 594 -8.82 -30.61 13.01
C ILE A 594 -8.22 -29.34 12.40
N TYR A 595 -8.24 -28.22 13.14
CA TYR A 595 -7.86 -26.92 12.62
C TYR A 595 -6.64 -26.35 13.33
N ARG A 596 -5.88 -25.55 12.59
CA ARG A 596 -4.79 -24.73 13.12
C ARG A 596 -4.95 -23.31 12.61
N VAL A 597 -4.77 -22.34 13.48
CA VAL A 597 -4.78 -20.92 13.10
C VAL A 597 -3.42 -20.59 12.48
N PHE A 598 -3.42 -20.28 11.19
CA PHE A 598 -2.31 -19.69 10.47
C PHE A 598 -2.53 -18.19 10.51
N SER A 599 -1.90 -17.48 11.45
CA SER A 599 -1.95 -16.02 11.46
C SER A 599 -1.18 -15.44 10.29
#